data_AF-A0A1S4ENS5-F1
#
_entry.id   AF-A0A1S4ENS5-F1
#
_cell.length_a   1.000
_cell.length_b   1.000
_cell.length_c   1.000
_cell.angle_alpha   90.00
_cell.angle_beta   90.00
_cell.angle_gamma   90.00
#
_symmetry.space_group_name_H-M   'P 1'
#
loop_
_entity.id
_entity.type
_entity.pdbx_description
1 polymer ?
#
loop_
_entity_poly.entity_id
_entity_poly.type
_entity_poly.pdbx_seq_one_letter_code
_entity_poly.pdbx_strand_id
1 'polypeptide(L)'
;MGHPLDYGGLGHEHFWISGTDQAEEGTFFWMATERGTFFWMATGKPITFTNWNAGEPNNFRYENGEEEHCLELWNRDGKGMKWNDSPCSFETYFVCEL
;
A
#
# COMPACT_ATOMS: atom_id res chain seq x y z
N MET A 1 -5.50 3.36 36.74
CA MET A 1 -6.49 3.09 35.69
C MET A 1 -5.77 3.23 34.37
N GLY A 2 -5.32 2.12 33.81
CA GLY A 2 -4.52 2.10 32.59
C GLY A 2 -4.19 0.64 32.28
N HIS A 3 -4.73 0.15 31.17
CA HIS A 3 -4.39 -1.10 30.50
C HIS A 3 -4.92 -0.98 29.05
N PRO A 4 -4.26 -1.67 28.10
CA PRO A 4 -3.66 -1.09 26.90
C PRO A 4 -4.65 -0.97 25.75
N LEU A 5 -4.23 -0.25 24.71
CA LEU A 5 -4.86 -0.23 23.39
C LEU A 5 -5.16 -1.66 22.95
N ASP A 6 -6.44 -2.01 23.02
CA ASP A 6 -6.96 -3.29 22.59
C ASP A 6 -6.95 -3.29 21.06
N TYR A 7 -5.82 -3.67 20.46
CA TYR A 7 -5.73 -4.10 19.06
C TYR A 7 -6.30 -5.53 18.90
N GLY A 8 -7.35 -5.85 19.66
CA GLY A 8 -8.05 -7.13 19.64
C GLY A 8 -9.23 -7.07 18.70
N GLY A 9 -9.04 -7.43 17.43
CA GLY A 9 -10.19 -7.66 16.55
C GLY A 9 -9.98 -7.75 15.04
N LEU A 10 -8.79 -7.54 14.48
CA LEU A 10 -8.58 -7.56 13.03
C LEU A 10 -7.69 -8.73 12.62
N GLY A 11 -8.16 -9.52 11.67
CA GLY A 11 -7.36 -10.59 11.10
C GLY A 11 -6.10 -10.06 10.44
N HIS A 12 -4.98 -10.70 10.82
CA HIS A 12 -3.88 -11.07 9.92
C HIS A 12 -2.98 -9.94 9.36
N GLU A 13 -1.94 -9.59 10.13
CA GLU A 13 -0.58 -9.20 9.67
C GLU A 13 -0.48 -8.18 8.51
N HIS A 14 -0.02 -6.95 8.82
CA HIS A 14 0.20 -5.86 7.87
C HIS A 14 1.68 -5.49 7.78
N PHE A 15 2.20 -5.23 6.57
CA PHE A 15 3.55 -4.73 6.38
C PHE A 15 3.67 -3.79 5.19
N TRP A 16 4.26 -2.61 5.38
CA TRP A 16 4.64 -1.72 4.29
C TRP A 16 5.69 -2.36 3.38
N ILE A 17 5.49 -2.18 2.07
CA ILE A 17 6.50 -2.39 1.04
C ILE A 17 6.67 -1.09 0.24
N SER A 18 7.79 -0.93 -0.46
CA SER A 18 8.21 0.37 -1.01
C SER A 18 7.44 0.85 -2.24
N GLY A 19 6.25 0.31 -2.51
CA GLY A 19 5.44 0.64 -3.68
C GLY A 19 4.53 1.85 -3.44
N THR A 20 4.38 2.72 -4.43
CA THR A 20 3.39 3.80 -4.43
C THR A 20 2.97 4.17 -5.85
N ASP A 21 1.74 4.66 -6.01
CA ASP A 21 1.23 5.27 -7.23
C ASP A 21 1.19 6.81 -7.18
N GLN A 22 1.66 7.44 -6.08
CA GLN A 22 1.81 8.91 -5.95
C GLN A 22 2.96 9.51 -6.77
N ALA A 23 3.47 8.81 -7.79
CA ALA A 23 4.54 9.35 -8.61
C ALA A 23 4.11 10.73 -9.19
N GLU A 24 4.82 11.77 -8.76
CA GLU A 24 4.42 13.18 -8.94
C GLU A 24 4.33 13.57 -10.43
N GLU A 25 3.22 14.24 -10.78
CA GLU A 25 2.98 14.85 -12.10
C GLU A 25 4.08 15.90 -12.38
N GLY A 26 5.03 15.58 -13.28
CA GLY A 26 6.12 16.48 -13.65
C GLY A 26 7.48 15.82 -13.98
N THR A 27 7.69 14.55 -13.61
CA THR A 27 8.90 13.81 -14.00
C THR A 27 8.74 13.12 -15.36
N PHE A 28 9.80 12.96 -16.16
CA PHE A 28 9.74 12.30 -17.48
C PHE A 28 9.05 10.90 -17.49
N PHE A 29 8.89 10.28 -16.31
CA PHE A 29 8.18 9.03 -16.10
C PHE A 29 6.68 9.07 -16.47
N TRP A 30 5.94 10.16 -16.21
CA TRP A 30 4.47 10.13 -16.40
C TRP A 30 4.03 10.16 -17.87
N MET A 31 4.84 10.72 -18.78
CA MET A 31 4.52 10.75 -20.21
C MET A 31 4.45 9.36 -20.85
N ALA A 32 4.96 8.33 -20.15
CA ALA A 32 5.03 6.95 -20.63
C ALA A 32 4.20 5.96 -19.79
N THR A 33 3.48 6.40 -18.74
CA THR A 33 2.86 5.46 -17.80
C THR A 33 1.38 5.72 -17.55
N GLU A 34 0.58 4.65 -17.45
CA GLU A 34 -0.86 4.70 -17.23
C GLU A 34 -1.19 5.13 -15.79
N ARG A 35 -2.29 5.87 -15.59
CA ARG A 35 -2.80 6.20 -14.24
C ARG A 35 -3.04 4.92 -13.43
N GLY A 36 -2.66 4.93 -12.15
CA GLY A 36 -2.74 3.77 -11.26
C GLY A 36 -1.55 2.80 -11.39
N THR A 37 -0.49 3.18 -12.10
CA THR A 37 0.76 2.40 -12.11
C THR A 37 1.53 2.64 -10.82
N PHE A 38 1.87 1.55 -10.12
CA PHE A 38 2.73 1.60 -8.95
C PHE A 38 4.21 1.56 -9.35
N PHE A 39 5.04 2.24 -8.56
CA PHE A 39 6.49 2.31 -8.73
C PHE A 39 7.21 1.96 -7.44
N TRP A 40 8.40 1.38 -7.55
CA TRP A 40 9.30 1.19 -6.41
C TRP A 40 9.96 2.51 -6.05
N MET A 41 9.68 3.04 -4.86
CA MET A 41 10.23 4.32 -4.38
C MET A 41 11.77 4.36 -4.43
N ALA A 42 12.45 3.24 -4.16
CA ALA A 42 13.90 3.18 -4.13
C ALA A 42 14.56 3.32 -5.52
N THR A 43 13.87 2.97 -6.61
CA THR A 43 14.45 2.93 -7.96
C THR A 43 13.71 3.79 -8.98
N GLY A 44 12.49 4.23 -8.67
CA GLY A 44 11.58 4.88 -9.61
C GLY A 44 11.09 3.95 -10.73
N LYS A 45 11.41 2.66 -10.72
CA LYS A 45 10.99 1.73 -11.77
C LYS A 45 9.54 1.31 -11.57
N PRO A 46 8.76 1.12 -12.65
CA PRO A 46 7.41 0.60 -12.55
C PRO A 46 7.43 -0.84 -12.00
N ILE A 47 6.43 -1.15 -11.19
CA ILE A 47 6.20 -2.50 -10.69
C ILE A 47 5.64 -3.35 -11.84
N THR A 48 6.30 -4.46 -12.15
CA THR A 48 5.92 -5.34 -13.28
C THR A 48 5.25 -6.65 -12.86
N PHE A 49 5.33 -7.02 -11.59
CA PHE A 49 4.67 -8.17 -10.99
C PHE A 49 3.60 -7.67 -10.02
N THR A 50 2.45 -8.32 -9.95
CA THR A 50 1.38 -7.92 -9.00
C THR A 50 0.81 -9.13 -8.26
N ASN A 51 0.44 -8.93 -6.99
CA ASN A 51 -0.20 -9.95 -6.15
C ASN A 51 -1.31 -9.35 -5.27
N TRP A 52 -2.25 -8.66 -5.90
CA TRP A 52 -3.34 -7.94 -5.23
C TRP A 52 -4.32 -8.85 -4.49
N ASN A 53 -4.86 -8.34 -3.39
CA ASN A 53 -6.10 -8.83 -2.82
C ASN A 53 -7.27 -8.61 -3.81
N ALA A 54 -8.32 -9.40 -3.64
CA ALA A 54 -9.47 -9.32 -4.56
C ALA A 54 -10.15 -7.94 -4.46
N GLY A 55 -10.16 -7.17 -5.53
CA GLY A 55 -10.71 -5.81 -5.54
C GLY A 55 -9.67 -4.71 -5.37
N GLU A 56 -8.40 -5.05 -5.15
CA GLU A 56 -7.29 -4.10 -5.09
C GLU A 56 -6.51 -4.02 -6.42
N PRO A 57 -5.85 -2.88 -6.70
CA PRO A 57 -5.92 -1.63 -5.94
C PRO A 57 -7.23 -0.89 -6.23
N ASN A 58 -7.76 -0.18 -5.24
CA ASN A 58 -9.08 0.46 -5.36
C ASN A 58 -9.06 1.99 -5.14
N ASN A 59 -7.95 2.54 -4.66
CA ASN A 59 -7.73 3.93 -4.30
C ASN A 59 -8.86 4.50 -3.42
N PHE A 60 -9.21 3.82 -2.33
CA PHE A 60 -10.37 4.18 -1.51
C PHE A 60 -10.21 5.59 -0.95
N ARG A 61 -11.27 6.39 -1.06
CA ARG A 61 -11.30 7.72 -0.46
C ARG A 61 -12.03 7.69 0.88
N TYR A 62 -11.28 7.96 1.94
CA TYR A 62 -11.78 8.02 3.31
C TYR A 62 -12.52 9.34 3.60
N GLU A 63 -13.35 9.34 4.65
CA GLU A 63 -14.15 10.51 5.04
C GLU A 63 -13.31 11.73 5.42
N ASN A 64 -12.09 11.51 5.92
CA ASN A 64 -11.11 12.55 6.24
C ASN A 64 -10.43 13.14 4.99
N GLY A 65 -10.74 12.62 3.79
CA GLY A 65 -10.19 13.06 2.52
C GLY A 65 -8.90 12.37 2.09
N GLU A 66 -8.38 11.41 2.88
CA GLU A 66 -7.24 10.59 2.47
C GLU A 66 -7.62 9.58 1.38
N GLU A 67 -6.65 9.25 0.53
CA GLU A 67 -6.76 8.26 -0.54
C GLU A 67 -5.63 7.22 -0.40
N GLU A 68 -5.86 6.02 -0.95
CA GLU A 68 -4.98 4.87 -0.82
C GLU A 68 -3.91 4.83 -1.91
N HIS A 69 -2.69 5.21 -1.55
CA HIS A 69 -1.61 5.33 -2.54
C HIS A 69 -0.31 4.61 -2.17
N CYS A 70 -0.27 4.00 -0.99
CA CYS A 70 0.91 3.28 -0.50
C CYS A 70 0.64 1.78 -0.46
N LEU A 71 1.63 0.99 -0.85
CA LEU A 71 1.50 -0.45 -1.02
C LEU A 71 1.83 -1.21 0.27
N GLU A 72 0.87 -1.96 0.81
CA GLU A 72 1.09 -2.87 1.93
C GLU A 72 0.88 -4.34 1.55
N LEU A 73 1.48 -5.24 2.34
CA LEU A 73 1.11 -6.64 2.44
C LEU A 73 0.05 -6.79 3.53
N TRP A 74 -1.07 -7.41 3.21
CA TRP A 74 -2.15 -7.70 4.14
C TRP A 74 -2.76 -9.08 3.86
N ASN A 75 -2.84 -9.92 4.88
CA ASN A 75 -3.45 -11.25 4.79
C ASN A 75 -4.96 -11.21 5.09
N ARG A 76 -5.69 -10.39 4.32
CA ARG A 76 -7.11 -10.07 4.55
C ARG A 76 -8.04 -11.27 4.73
N ASP A 77 -7.84 -12.33 3.95
CA ASP A 77 -8.76 -13.47 3.88
C ASP A 77 -8.14 -14.81 4.32
N GLY A 78 -6.99 -14.76 5.01
CA GLY A 78 -6.27 -15.94 5.45
C GLY A 78 -5.62 -16.75 4.34
N LYS A 79 -5.57 -16.24 3.09
CA LYS A 79 -4.95 -16.91 1.93
C LYS A 79 -3.50 -16.49 1.66
N GLY A 80 -2.87 -15.82 2.63
CA GLY A 80 -1.47 -15.40 2.58
C GLY A 80 -1.30 -13.90 2.34
N MET A 81 -0.04 -13.45 2.34
CA MET A 81 0.31 -12.05 2.13
C MET A 81 0.02 -11.62 0.69
N LYS A 82 -0.96 -10.74 0.54
CA LYS A 82 -1.36 -10.13 -0.71
C LYS A 82 -1.40 -8.63 -0.58
N TRP A 83 -1.44 -7.94 -1.71
CA TRP A 83 -1.24 -6.51 -1.75
C TRP A 83 -2.56 -5.77 -1.52
N ASN A 84 -2.44 -4.65 -0.82
CA ASN A 84 -3.49 -3.67 -0.64
C ASN A 84 -2.85 -2.29 -0.83
N ASP A 85 -3.51 -1.40 -1.54
CA ASP A 85 -3.23 0.03 -1.43
C ASP A 85 -3.91 0.54 -0.17
N SER A 86 -3.21 1.37 0.59
CA SER A 86 -3.65 1.84 1.89
C SER A 86 -3.26 3.31 2.07
N PRO A 87 -3.94 4.08 2.94
CA PRO A 87 -3.54 5.46 3.21
C PRO A 87 -2.10 5.48 3.69
N CYS A 88 -1.27 6.32 3.07
CA CYS A 88 0.15 6.41 3.39
C CYS A 88 0.41 6.83 4.86
N SER A 89 -0.59 7.39 5.54
CA SER A 89 -0.57 7.75 6.95
C SER A 89 -0.78 6.57 7.90
N PHE A 90 -1.14 5.37 7.40
CA PHE A 90 -1.36 4.18 8.23
C PHE A 90 -0.06 3.70 8.90
N GLU A 91 -0.10 3.51 10.22
CA GLU A 91 1.06 3.09 11.01
C GLU A 91 1.16 1.56 11.06
N THR A 92 2.20 1.00 10.46
CA THR A 92 2.52 -0.44 10.53
C THR A 92 4.02 -0.71 10.36
N TYR A 93 4.43 -1.98 10.53
CA TYR A 93 5.80 -2.43 10.28
C TYR A 93 6.13 -2.41 8.78
N PHE A 94 7.41 -2.50 8.43
CA PHE A 94 7.86 -2.48 7.04
C PHE A 94 8.82 -3.64 6.75
N VAL A 95 8.89 -4.03 5.48
CA VAL A 95 9.88 -4.99 4.96
C VAL A 95 11.04 -4.23 4.30
N CYS A 96 12.27 -4.61 4.64
CA CYS A 96 13.48 -4.10 3.97
C CYS A 96 14.10 -5.16 3.07
N GLU A 97 14.73 -4.68 1.99
CA GLU A 97 15.71 -5.41 1.20
C GLU A 97 17.12 -4.94 1.66
N LEU A 98 18.10 -5.86 1.73
CA LEU A 98 19.48 -5.60 2.15
C LEU A 98 20.44 -5.51 0.96
#